data_AF-A0AA95HBG1-F1
#
_entry.id   AF-A0AA95HBG1-F1
#
_cell.length_a   1.000
_cell.length_b   1.000
_cell.length_c   1.000
_cell.angle_alpha   90.00
_cell.angle_beta   90.00
_cell.angle_gamma   90.00
#
_symmetry.space_group_name_H-M   'P 1'
#
loop_
_entity.id
_entity.type
_entity.pdbx_description
1 polymer ?
#
loop_
_entity_poly.entity_id
_entity_poly.type
_entity_poly.pdbx_seq_one_letter_code
_entity_poly.pdbx_strand_id
1 'polypeptide(L)'
;MKLLTATLFAALSLSACVATPPVTPQSLTLNATQQTNLRTLLGLTPSSPFTVNVLDQNADQQLSAGDIAVVYGGIANTETSRRSLSAADVATIKANAKTDLTADDQVMCTMEAKLCPDGSAVGRGGPHCEFAPCPGK
;
A
#
# COMPACT_ATOMS: atom_id res chain seq x y z
N MET A 1 75.47 -9.58 -2.92
CA MET A 1 74.90 -8.23 -3.11
C MET A 1 74.57 -8.05 -4.60
N LYS A 2 73.31 -8.26 -4.99
CA LYS A 2 72.71 -7.94 -6.32
C LYS A 2 71.19 -8.06 -6.17
N LEU A 3 70.56 -6.96 -5.73
CA LEU A 3 69.52 -6.19 -6.42
C LEU A 3 68.26 -6.97 -6.88
N LEU A 4 67.28 -6.98 -5.98
CA LEU A 4 65.88 -6.55 -6.17
C LEU A 4 65.43 -6.23 -7.62
N THR A 5 64.46 -6.99 -8.13
CA THR A 5 63.32 -6.46 -8.88
C THR A 5 62.12 -7.36 -8.66
N ALA A 6 61.31 -7.05 -7.65
CA ALA A 6 59.99 -7.63 -7.47
C ALA A 6 59.06 -6.93 -8.49
N THR A 7 58.69 -7.65 -9.54
CA THR A 7 57.67 -7.22 -10.51
C THR A 7 56.33 -7.18 -9.81
N LEU A 8 55.96 -5.97 -9.38
CA LEU A 8 54.65 -5.63 -8.85
C LEU A 8 53.62 -5.71 -9.99
N PHE A 9 53.02 -6.89 -10.19
CA PHE A 9 51.83 -7.01 -11.02
C PHE A 9 50.69 -6.32 -10.27
N ALA A 10 50.44 -5.06 -10.62
CA ALA A 10 49.21 -4.37 -10.30
C ALA A 10 48.07 -5.14 -10.99
N ALA A 11 47.37 -5.97 -10.22
CA ALA A 11 46.12 -6.58 -10.65
C ALA A 11 45.09 -5.44 -10.79
N LEU A 12 44.93 -4.94 -12.02
CA LEU A 12 43.75 -4.18 -12.39
C LEU A 12 42.56 -5.09 -12.15
N SER A 13 41.82 -4.84 -11.08
CA SER A 13 40.48 -5.40 -10.88
C SER A 13 39.59 -4.80 -11.96
N LEU A 14 39.50 -5.49 -13.10
CA LEU A 14 38.41 -5.28 -14.05
C LEU A 14 37.13 -5.61 -13.27
N SER A 15 36.48 -4.57 -12.78
CA SER A 15 35.09 -4.63 -12.32
C SER A 15 34.26 -4.97 -13.57
N ALA A 16 34.13 -6.26 -13.84
CA ALA A 16 33.24 -6.74 -14.87
C ALA A 16 31.83 -6.28 -14.47
N CYS A 17 31.27 -5.34 -15.22
CA CYS A 17 29.84 -5.08 -15.19
C CYS A 17 29.18 -6.41 -15.61
N VAL A 18 28.79 -7.22 -14.62
CA VAL A 18 27.90 -8.36 -14.88
C VAL A 18 26.60 -7.72 -15.32
N ALA A 19 26.39 -7.64 -16.63
CA ALA A 19 25.08 -7.39 -17.19
C ALA A 19 24.22 -8.56 -16.69
N THR A 20 23.45 -8.33 -15.62
CA THR A 20 22.43 -9.29 -15.22
C THR A 20 21.55 -9.51 -16.44
N PRO A 21 21.30 -10.77 -16.82
CA PRO A 21 20.45 -11.07 -17.97
C PRO A 21 19.13 -10.32 -17.82
N PRO A 22 18.53 -9.81 -18.93
CA PRO A 22 17.27 -9.11 -18.85
C PRO A 22 16.24 -10.02 -18.19
N VAL A 23 15.88 -9.71 -16.95
CA VAL A 23 14.89 -10.46 -16.20
C VAL A 23 13.55 -10.16 -16.86
N THR A 24 12.90 -11.18 -17.41
CA THR A 24 11.57 -11.03 -17.99
C THR A 24 10.57 -10.90 -16.85
N PRO A 25 9.77 -9.82 -16.78
CA PRO A 25 8.74 -9.70 -15.75
C PRO A 25 7.77 -10.86 -15.78
N GLN A 26 7.51 -11.46 -14.62
CA GLN A 26 6.60 -12.61 -14.50
C GLN A 26 5.32 -12.21 -13.75
N SER A 27 4.20 -12.88 -14.02
CA SER A 27 2.98 -12.64 -13.24
C SER A 27 3.13 -13.26 -11.85
N LEU A 28 2.91 -12.47 -10.81
CA LEU A 28 2.94 -12.92 -9.43
C LEU A 28 1.53 -13.27 -8.94
N THR A 29 1.36 -14.48 -8.44
CA THR A 29 0.10 -14.93 -7.81
C THR A 29 0.08 -14.51 -6.35
N LEU A 30 -0.89 -13.67 -5.99
CA LEU A 30 -1.11 -13.24 -4.60
C LEU A 30 -2.18 -14.11 -3.92
N ASN A 31 -2.12 -14.21 -2.60
CA ASN A 31 -3.22 -14.82 -1.83
C ASN A 31 -4.43 -13.87 -1.75
N ALA A 32 -5.58 -14.39 -1.33
CA ALA A 32 -6.85 -13.63 -1.29
C ALA A 32 -6.77 -12.36 -0.41
N THR A 33 -6.10 -12.43 0.74
CA THR A 33 -5.94 -11.29 1.64
C THR A 33 -5.04 -10.21 1.03
N GLN A 34 -3.90 -10.62 0.46
CA GLN A 34 -2.98 -9.72 -0.23
C GLN A 34 -3.66 -9.03 -1.41
N GLN A 35 -4.45 -9.77 -2.19
CA GLN A 35 -5.18 -9.19 -3.31
C GLN A 35 -6.22 -8.17 -2.84
N THR A 36 -6.88 -8.42 -1.72
CA THR A 36 -7.81 -7.46 -1.09
C THR A 36 -7.07 -6.19 -0.65
N ASN A 37 -5.97 -6.34 0.08
CA ASN A 37 -5.17 -5.22 0.56
C ASN A 37 -4.60 -4.38 -0.60
N LEU A 38 -4.12 -5.04 -1.66
CA LEU A 38 -3.63 -4.37 -2.87
C LEU A 38 -4.74 -3.56 -3.55
N ARG A 39 -5.95 -4.11 -3.70
CA ARG A 39 -7.08 -3.38 -4.27
C ARG A 39 -7.41 -2.13 -3.45
N THR A 40 -7.48 -2.27 -2.13
CA THR A 40 -7.72 -1.15 -1.22
C THR A 40 -6.63 -0.08 -1.32
N LEU A 41 -5.35 -0.48 -1.37
CA LEU A 41 -4.20 0.43 -1.53
C LEU A 41 -4.25 1.21 -2.86
N LEU A 42 -4.86 0.62 -3.89
CA LEU A 42 -5.08 1.26 -5.19
C LEU A 42 -6.39 2.05 -5.26
N GLY A 43 -7.13 2.16 -4.14
CA GLY A 43 -8.41 2.87 -4.08
C GLY A 43 -9.55 2.16 -4.81
N LEU A 44 -9.40 0.86 -5.10
CA LEU A 44 -10.40 0.07 -5.79
C LEU A 44 -11.40 -0.52 -4.80
N THR A 45 -12.68 -0.18 -4.97
CA THR A 45 -13.75 -0.76 -4.15
C THR A 45 -14.09 -2.18 -4.61
N PRO A 46 -14.66 -3.03 -3.74
CA PRO A 46 -15.09 -4.38 -4.11
C PRO A 46 -16.11 -4.40 -5.27
N SER A 47 -16.92 -3.36 -5.40
CA SER A 47 -17.91 -3.21 -6.46
C SER A 47 -17.34 -2.69 -7.78
N SER A 48 -16.07 -2.26 -7.80
CA SER A 48 -15.44 -1.70 -8.99
C SER A 48 -15.00 -2.82 -9.96
N PRO A 49 -15.35 -2.73 -11.27
CA PRO A 49 -15.08 -3.78 -12.26
C PRO A 49 -13.61 -3.76 -12.77
N PHE A 50 -12.68 -3.32 -11.94
CA PHE A 50 -11.24 -3.31 -12.27
C PHE A 50 -10.59 -4.59 -11.79
N THR A 51 -9.63 -5.12 -12.55
CA THR A 51 -8.79 -6.27 -12.18
C THR A 51 -7.36 -5.77 -11.94
N VAL A 52 -6.62 -6.41 -11.04
CA VAL A 52 -5.23 -6.02 -10.73
C VAL A 52 -4.35 -7.26 -10.73
N ASN A 53 -3.25 -7.22 -11.49
CA ASN A 53 -2.20 -8.22 -11.46
C ASN A 53 -0.87 -7.57 -11.06
N VAL A 54 -0.03 -8.30 -10.34
CA VAL A 54 1.33 -7.85 -10.02
C VAL A 54 2.31 -8.52 -10.95
N LEU A 55 3.21 -7.74 -11.53
CA LEU A 55 4.35 -8.21 -12.31
C LEU A 55 5.58 -8.19 -11.41
N ASP A 56 6.06 -9.39 -11.10
CA ASP A 56 7.34 -9.64 -10.46
C ASP A 56 8.46 -9.21 -11.42
N GLN A 57 9.18 -8.14 -11.03
CA GLN A 57 10.25 -7.57 -11.85
C GLN A 57 11.60 -8.28 -11.65
N ASN A 58 11.80 -8.89 -10.49
CA ASN A 58 13.09 -9.49 -10.11
C ASN A 58 13.08 -11.03 -10.21
N ALA A 59 11.94 -11.62 -10.58
CA ALA A 59 11.70 -13.05 -10.75
C ALA A 59 11.98 -13.88 -9.48
N ASP A 60 11.81 -13.28 -8.29
CA ASP A 60 12.00 -13.96 -7.01
C ASP A 60 10.74 -14.70 -6.51
N GLN A 61 9.63 -14.61 -7.27
CA GLN A 61 8.32 -15.17 -6.97
C GLN A 61 7.71 -14.66 -5.66
N GLN A 62 8.16 -13.52 -5.18
CA GLN A 62 7.70 -12.90 -3.94
C GLN A 62 7.30 -11.46 -4.19
N LEU A 63 6.30 -10.98 -3.44
CA LEU A 63 5.93 -9.58 -3.51
C LEU A 63 7.04 -8.73 -2.89
N SER A 64 7.73 -7.95 -3.69
CA SER A 64 8.90 -7.16 -3.30
C SER A 64 8.81 -5.72 -3.82
N ALA A 65 9.66 -4.85 -3.26
CA ALA A 65 9.69 -3.46 -3.69
C ALA A 65 10.24 -3.39 -5.11
N GLY A 66 9.58 -2.63 -5.98
CA GLY A 66 9.90 -2.56 -7.41
C GLY A 66 8.94 -3.35 -8.30
N ASP A 67 8.17 -4.29 -7.73
CA ASP A 67 7.11 -4.98 -8.47
C ASP A 67 6.07 -4.01 -9.00
N ILE A 68 5.46 -4.35 -10.13
CA ILE A 68 4.51 -3.46 -10.82
C ILE A 68 3.10 -3.99 -10.67
N ALA A 69 2.24 -3.24 -9.98
CA ALA A 69 0.80 -3.47 -10.02
C ALA A 69 0.23 -2.87 -11.32
N VAL A 70 -0.36 -3.73 -12.15
CA VAL A 70 -1.04 -3.37 -13.39
C VAL A 70 -2.54 -3.47 -13.17
N VAL A 71 -3.23 -2.36 -13.36
CA VAL A 71 -4.68 -2.27 -13.28
C VAL A 71 -5.24 -2.46 -14.68
N TYR A 72 -6.24 -3.32 -14.80
CA TYR A 72 -6.99 -3.60 -16.02
C TYR A 72 -8.44 -3.18 -15.84
N GLY A 73 -9.06 -2.67 -16.91
CA GLY A 73 -10.46 -2.26 -16.89
C GLY A 73 -11.00 -1.82 -18.25
N GLY A 74 -12.18 -1.22 -18.23
CA GLY A 74 -12.92 -0.81 -19.43
C GLY A 74 -13.62 -1.97 -20.13
N ILE A 75 -14.29 -1.69 -21.25
CA ILE A 75 -15.12 -2.67 -21.98
C ILE A 75 -14.34 -3.87 -22.53
N ALA A 76 -13.02 -3.72 -22.70
CA ALA A 76 -12.14 -4.72 -23.27
C ALA A 76 -11.12 -5.28 -22.24
N ASN A 77 -11.25 -4.93 -20.95
CA ASN A 77 -10.30 -5.32 -19.90
C ASN A 77 -8.83 -5.01 -20.26
N THR A 78 -8.59 -3.85 -20.87
CA THR A 78 -7.26 -3.40 -21.26
C THR A 78 -6.51 -2.83 -20.05
N GLU A 79 -5.19 -2.77 -20.14
CA GLU A 79 -4.37 -2.10 -19.15
C GLU A 79 -4.76 -0.61 -19.06
N THR A 80 -5.07 -0.15 -17.85
CA THR A 80 -5.47 1.23 -17.56
C THR A 80 -4.40 1.99 -16.78
N SER A 81 -3.60 1.30 -15.97
CA SER A 81 -2.53 1.95 -15.20
C SER A 81 -1.47 0.96 -14.73
N ARG A 82 -0.24 1.47 -14.56
CA ARG A 82 0.87 0.79 -13.90
C ARG A 82 1.35 1.60 -12.71
N ARG A 83 1.57 0.92 -11.59
CA ARG A 83 2.18 1.51 -10.39
C ARG A 83 3.28 0.60 -9.89
N SER A 84 4.49 1.15 -9.72
CA SER A 84 5.56 0.46 -9.02
C SER A 84 5.28 0.48 -7.51
N LEU A 85 5.42 -0.66 -6.86
CA LEU A 85 5.15 -0.85 -5.44
C LEU A 85 6.39 -0.48 -4.63
N SER A 86 6.22 0.44 -3.67
CA SER A 86 7.25 0.78 -2.71
C SER A 86 7.37 -0.27 -1.59
N ALA A 87 8.45 -0.23 -0.80
CA ALA A 87 8.58 -1.11 0.36
C ALA A 87 7.44 -0.93 1.39
N ALA A 88 6.93 0.30 1.53
CA ALA A 88 5.79 0.60 2.39
C ALA A 88 4.50 -0.05 1.84
N ASP A 89 4.27 0.04 0.53
CA ASP A 89 3.13 -0.60 -0.14
C ASP A 89 3.15 -2.12 0.07
N VAL A 90 4.32 -2.74 -0.11
CA VAL A 90 4.50 -4.18 0.10
C VAL A 90 4.23 -4.57 1.55
N ALA A 91 4.65 -3.75 2.52
CA ALA A 91 4.35 -3.98 3.93
C ALA A 91 2.84 -3.95 4.20
N THR A 92 2.11 -2.97 3.64
CA THR A 92 0.65 -2.89 3.75
C THR A 92 -0.05 -4.09 3.08
N ILE A 93 0.42 -4.53 1.91
CA ILE A 93 -0.17 -5.68 1.21
C ILE A 93 0.06 -6.97 1.98
N LYS A 94 1.27 -7.18 2.53
CA LYS A 94 1.62 -8.35 3.34
C LYS A 94 1.00 -8.32 4.74
N ALA A 95 0.58 -7.16 5.23
CA ALA A 95 -0.05 -7.05 6.54
C ALA A 95 -1.42 -7.75 6.50
N ASN A 96 -1.51 -8.92 7.12
CA ASN A 96 -2.79 -9.47 7.55
C ASN A 96 -3.28 -8.61 8.71
N ALA A 97 -3.93 -7.49 8.41
CA ALA A 97 -4.63 -6.61 9.35
C ALA A 97 -4.12 -6.69 10.81
N LYS A 98 -2.89 -6.26 11.05
CA LYS A 98 -2.55 -5.67 12.35
C LYS A 98 -2.48 -4.16 12.17
N THR A 99 -3.57 -3.61 11.65
CA THR A 99 -3.99 -2.29 12.07
C THR A 99 -4.32 -2.44 13.55
N ASP A 100 -3.42 -1.94 14.37
CA ASP A 100 -3.68 -1.54 15.75
C ASP A 100 -4.94 -0.67 15.77
N LEU A 101 -6.09 -1.34 15.84
CA LEU A 101 -7.37 -0.74 16.13
C LEU A 101 -7.31 -0.41 17.61
N THR A 102 -6.73 0.74 17.94
CA THR A 102 -7.35 1.53 18.98
C THR A 102 -8.78 1.75 18.51
N ALA A 103 -9.69 0.97 19.09
CA ALA A 103 -11.12 1.09 18.90
C ALA A 103 -11.54 2.46 19.42
N ASP A 104 -11.32 3.50 18.62
CA ASP A 104 -12.23 4.63 18.63
C ASP A 104 -13.51 4.07 17.98
N ASP A 105 -14.40 3.58 18.84
CA ASP A 105 -15.77 3.29 18.47
C ASP A 105 -16.31 4.56 17.79
N GLN A 106 -16.27 4.59 16.46
CA GLN A 106 -16.92 5.64 15.70
C GLN A 106 -18.43 5.45 15.88
N VAL A 107 -18.94 5.95 17.00
CA VAL A 107 -20.34 5.90 17.36
C VAL A 107 -21.09 6.81 16.39
N MET A 108 -21.85 6.19 15.49
CA MET A 108 -22.72 6.90 14.57
C MET A 108 -24.00 7.30 15.29
N CYS A 109 -24.09 8.57 15.71
CA CYS A 109 -25.30 9.13 16.29
C CYS A 109 -26.23 9.69 15.21
N THR A 110 -27.53 9.70 15.49
CA THR A 110 -28.53 10.34 14.63
C THR A 110 -28.32 11.86 14.60
N MET A 111 -28.61 12.49 13.47
CA MET A 111 -28.44 13.94 13.25
C MET A 111 -29.60 14.78 13.83
N GLU A 112 -30.15 14.35 14.97
CA GLU A 112 -31.23 15.07 15.64
C GLU A 112 -30.71 16.28 16.41
N ALA A 113 -31.49 17.36 16.42
CA ALA A 113 -31.18 18.57 17.16
C ALA A 113 -32.25 18.85 18.23
N LYS A 114 -31.82 19.18 19.45
CA LYS A 114 -32.66 19.64 20.55
C LYS A 114 -32.56 21.16 20.64
N LEU A 115 -33.71 21.83 20.67
CA LEU A 115 -33.78 23.28 20.85
C LEU A 115 -33.63 23.64 22.35
N CYS A 116 -32.80 24.63 22.62
CA CYS A 116 -32.51 25.16 23.95
C CYS A 116 -33.36 26.42 24.24
N PRO A 117 -33.59 26.78 25.52
CA PRO A 117 -34.41 27.95 25.90
C PRO A 117 -33.85 29.30 25.43
N ASP A 118 -32.55 29.37 25.16
CA ASP A 118 -31.84 30.53 24.59
C ASP A 118 -32.03 30.63 23.05
N GLY A 119 -32.71 29.65 22.43
CA GLY A 119 -32.91 29.55 20.99
C GLY A 119 -31.78 28.84 20.24
N SER A 120 -30.73 28.35 20.92
CA SER A 120 -29.68 27.55 20.28
C SER A 120 -30.13 26.10 20.06
N ALA A 121 -29.41 25.36 19.21
CA ALA A 121 -29.68 23.96 18.92
C ALA A 121 -28.45 23.10 19.22
N VAL A 122 -28.67 21.99 19.94
CA VAL A 122 -27.61 21.04 20.33
C VAL A 122 -27.87 19.67 19.70
N GLY A 123 -26.83 19.05 19.15
CA GLY A 123 -26.89 17.72 18.57
C GLY A 123 -26.64 16.60 19.59
N ARG A 124 -26.77 15.35 19.13
CA ARG A 124 -26.35 14.17 19.88
C ARG A 124 -24.84 13.92 19.71
N GLY A 125 -24.20 13.44 20.77
CA GLY A 125 -22.78 13.06 20.76
C GLY A 125 -22.40 12.18 21.96
N GLY A 126 -21.12 11.81 22.02
CA GLY A 126 -20.58 10.93 23.07
C GLY A 126 -20.87 9.43 22.86
N PRO A 127 -20.35 8.57 23.75
CA PRO A 127 -20.42 7.11 23.62
C PRO A 127 -21.86 6.54 23.68
N HIS A 128 -22.82 7.34 24.14
CA HIS A 128 -24.23 6.95 24.29
C HIS A 128 -25.20 7.81 23.45
N CYS A 129 -24.69 8.64 22.53
CA CYS A 129 -25.52 9.51 21.66
C CYS A 129 -26.52 10.40 22.42
N GLU A 130 -26.03 11.03 23.48
CA GLU A 130 -26.79 11.91 24.34
C GLU A 130 -26.75 13.34 23.79
N PHE A 131 -27.77 14.15 24.09
CA PHE A 131 -27.75 15.57 23.71
C PHE A 131 -26.69 16.33 24.50
N ALA A 132 -25.88 17.12 23.79
CA ALA A 132 -24.96 18.04 24.44
C ALA A 132 -25.73 19.05 25.33
N PRO A 133 -25.10 19.56 26.42
CA PRO A 133 -25.70 20.59 27.25
C PRO A 133 -25.91 21.90 26.48
N CYS A 134 -26.98 22.62 26.79
CA CYS A 134 -27.27 23.92 26.20
C CYS A 134 -26.24 24.97 26.66
N PRO A 135 -25.75 25.85 25.75
CA PRO A 135 -24.93 26.99 26.15
C PRO A 135 -25.75 27.95 27.03
N GLY A 136 -25.12 28.54 28.06
CA GLY A 136 -25.79 29.47 28.99
C GLY A 136 -26.38 28.84 30.25
N LYS A 137 -25.84 27.69 30.68
CA LYS A 137 -25.95 27.21 32.06
C LYS A 137 -24.70 27.61 32.85
#